data_AF-A0A820HZC6-F1
#
_entry.id   AF-A0A820HZC6-F1
#
_cell.length_a   1.000
_cell.length_b   1.000
_cell.length_c   1.000
_cell.angle_alpha   90.00
_cell.angle_beta   90.00
_cell.angle_gamma   90.00
#
_symmetry.space_group_name_H-M   'P 1'
#
loop_
_entity.id
_entity.type
_entity.pdbx_description
1 polymer ?
#
loop_
_entity_poly.entity_id
_entity_poly.type
_entity_poly.pdbx_seq_one_letter_code
_entity_poly.pdbx_strand_id
1 'polypeptide(L)'
;SLIRFIIVERELLADVLSRSKAEYYEKTSFVINILKPLIGVHNLIVNKHTEHERARRMLNPEFHSINLQSTDSIRPDIQSNTLTFSIIALSAFDQSKHIIDDATKKLNEFVDQSIIDRRNGKSSSLCSGQDLLDLLLSAVDEQIRDEVATFVLAGHDTTSNLMTWAIYMLILHDETLQACREEVDRILSNGTIPTYEHLSDLQVIEAVLHETIRLYPAAPVYARQCIREHTLSNSNGTLQIFIPVNTMIVINTYVLHRREEY
;
A
#
# COMPACT_ATOMS: atom_id res chain seq x y z
N SER A 1 -21.38 -15.55 -17.46
CA SER A 1 -20.99 -14.15 -17.67
C SER A 1 -20.63 -13.57 -16.31
N LEU A 2 -19.50 -12.88 -16.17
CA LEU A 2 -19.20 -12.14 -14.94
C LEU A 2 -19.97 -10.82 -15.00
N ILE A 3 -20.97 -10.60 -14.15
CA ILE A 3 -21.60 -9.29 -14.02
C ILE A 3 -20.59 -8.39 -13.30
N ARG A 4 -20.22 -7.28 -13.95
CA ARG A 4 -19.32 -6.27 -13.39
C ARG A 4 -20.13 -5.03 -13.06
N PHE A 5 -20.04 -4.59 -11.81
CA PHE A 5 -20.66 -3.36 -11.34
C PHE A 5 -19.54 -2.39 -10.93
N ILE A 6 -19.47 -1.23 -11.57
CA ILE A 6 -18.41 -0.24 -11.31
C ILE A 6 -18.99 0.85 -10.41
N ILE A 7 -18.36 1.04 -9.25
CA ILE A 7 -18.71 2.12 -8.32
C ILE A 7 -17.84 3.33 -8.64
N VAL A 8 -18.51 4.40 -9.04
CA VAL A 8 -17.95 5.74 -9.26
C VAL A 8 -18.59 6.80 -8.37
N GLU A 9 -19.44 6.39 -7.42
CA GLU A 9 -20.12 7.25 -6.46
C GLU A 9 -19.60 6.99 -5.05
N ARG A 10 -19.22 8.06 -4.34
CA ARG A 10 -18.66 7.98 -2.98
C ARG A 10 -19.64 7.35 -1.99
N GLU A 11 -20.91 7.68 -2.09
CA GLU A 11 -21.94 7.21 -1.15
C GLU A 11 -22.09 5.69 -1.15
N LEU A 12 -21.78 5.05 -2.28
CA LEU A 12 -21.82 3.59 -2.42
C LEU A 12 -20.54 2.91 -1.92
N LEU A 13 -19.43 3.63 -1.81
CA LEU A 13 -18.17 3.07 -1.30
C LEU A 13 -18.28 2.67 0.16
N ALA A 14 -18.99 3.46 0.97
CA ALA A 14 -19.17 3.18 2.38
C ALA A 14 -19.84 1.83 2.60
N ASP A 15 -20.86 1.48 1.80
CA ASP A 15 -21.53 0.20 1.91
C ASP A 15 -20.55 -0.96 1.61
N VAL A 16 -19.79 -0.87 0.52
CA VAL A 16 -18.87 -1.95 0.09
C VAL A 16 -17.63 -2.10 0.96
N LEU A 17 -17.07 -0.99 1.44
CA LEU A 17 -15.80 -0.97 2.19
C LEU A 17 -15.99 -1.02 3.71
N SER A 18 -17.23 -0.89 4.20
CA SER A 18 -17.49 -0.93 5.64
C SER A 18 -17.22 -2.31 6.23
N ARG A 19 -16.72 -2.33 7.47
CA ARG A 19 -16.56 -3.57 8.25
C ARG A 19 -17.89 -4.29 8.48
N SER A 20 -18.98 -3.54 8.65
CA SER A 20 -20.33 -4.08 8.85
C SER A 20 -20.85 -4.91 7.67
N LYS A 21 -20.28 -4.72 6.48
CA LYS A 21 -20.68 -5.44 5.26
C LYS A 21 -19.61 -6.39 4.74
N ALA A 22 -18.54 -6.61 5.51
CA ALA A 22 -17.43 -7.47 5.10
C ALA A 22 -17.85 -8.92 4.82
N GLU A 23 -18.96 -9.39 5.41
CA GLU A 23 -19.49 -10.74 5.17
C GLU A 23 -20.14 -10.95 3.78
N TYR A 24 -20.45 -9.86 3.06
CA TYR A 24 -21.05 -9.93 1.72
C TYR A 24 -20.00 -10.01 0.62
N TYR A 25 -18.73 -9.72 0.94
CA TYR A 25 -17.68 -9.51 -0.04
C TYR A 25 -16.42 -10.30 0.26
N GLU A 26 -15.80 -10.82 -0.80
CA GLU A 26 -14.46 -11.41 -0.72
C GLU A 26 -13.46 -10.72 -1.64
N LYS A 27 -12.18 -10.94 -1.33
CA LYS A 27 -11.05 -10.60 -2.20
C LYS A 27 -11.20 -11.38 -3.52
N THR A 28 -10.94 -10.74 -4.65
CA THR A 28 -11.14 -11.37 -5.96
C THR A 28 -10.08 -12.41 -6.29
N SER A 29 -10.31 -13.16 -7.37
CA SER A 29 -9.36 -14.12 -7.94
C SER A 29 -7.99 -13.50 -8.25
N PHE A 30 -7.89 -12.17 -8.40
CA PHE A 30 -6.62 -11.46 -8.52
C PHE A 30 -5.69 -11.73 -7.34
N VAL A 31 -6.21 -11.61 -6.10
CA VAL A 31 -5.41 -11.87 -4.90
C VAL A 31 -4.96 -13.33 -4.87
N ILE A 32 -5.85 -14.24 -5.29
CA ILE A 32 -5.60 -15.69 -5.27
C ILE A 32 -4.60 -16.12 -6.35
N ASN A 33 -4.68 -15.54 -7.54
CA ASN A 33 -3.93 -16.00 -8.71
C ASN A 33 -2.64 -15.23 -8.96
N ILE A 34 -2.55 -13.99 -8.47
CA ILE A 34 -1.39 -13.10 -8.71
C ILE A 34 -0.60 -12.87 -7.42
N LEU A 35 -1.27 -12.45 -6.34
CA LEU A 35 -0.56 -12.10 -5.11
C LEU A 35 -0.15 -13.35 -4.33
N LYS A 36 -1.05 -14.32 -4.14
CA LYS A 36 -0.76 -15.53 -3.35
C LYS A 36 0.50 -16.30 -3.82
N PRO A 37 0.78 -16.48 -5.12
CA PRO A 37 2.05 -17.07 -5.56
C PRO A 37 3.28 -16.25 -5.18
N LEU A 38 3.14 -14.93 -5.12
CA LEU A 38 4.24 -13.98 -4.96
C LEU A 38 4.61 -13.75 -3.48
N ILE A 39 3.61 -13.60 -2.62
CA ILE A 39 3.79 -13.27 -1.19
C ILE A 39 3.44 -14.43 -0.24
N GLY A 40 3.15 -15.61 -0.79
CA GLY A 40 2.78 -16.80 -0.03
C GLY A 40 1.34 -16.79 0.48
N VAL A 41 1.05 -17.69 1.41
CA VAL A 41 -0.32 -18.02 1.84
C VAL A 41 -0.64 -17.53 3.25
N HIS A 42 0.38 -17.26 4.06
CA HIS A 42 0.23 -16.87 5.46
C HIS A 42 0.60 -15.40 5.67
N ASN A 43 -0.20 -14.51 5.10
CA ASN A 43 0.03 -13.07 5.21
C ASN A 43 -1.26 -12.23 5.32
N LEU A 44 -1.11 -10.96 5.71
CA LEU A 44 -2.21 -10.01 5.83
C LEU A 44 -3.08 -9.90 4.57
N ILE A 45 -2.49 -9.98 3.38
CA ILE A 45 -3.21 -9.77 2.12
C ILE A 45 -4.01 -11.01 1.70
N VAL A 46 -3.57 -12.21 2.04
CA VAL A 46 -4.22 -13.47 1.63
C VAL A 46 -5.14 -14.02 2.71
N ASN A 47 -4.77 -13.87 3.99
CA ASN A 47 -5.53 -14.36 5.12
C ASN A 47 -6.97 -13.82 5.14
N LYS A 48 -7.88 -14.62 5.67
CA LYS A 48 -9.32 -14.29 5.84
C LYS A 48 -9.71 -14.29 7.31
N HIS A 49 -10.76 -13.56 7.65
CA HIS A 49 -11.42 -13.58 8.96
C HIS A 49 -10.44 -13.47 10.17
N THR A 50 -10.42 -14.48 11.03
CA THR A 50 -9.64 -14.51 12.29
C THR A 50 -8.14 -14.45 12.05
N GLU A 51 -7.63 -15.10 11.00
CA GLU A 51 -6.21 -15.07 10.64
C GLU A 51 -5.80 -13.68 10.14
N HIS A 52 -6.67 -13.03 9.37
CA HIS A 52 -6.48 -11.65 8.93
C HIS A 52 -6.42 -10.68 10.13
N GLU A 53 -7.35 -10.83 11.07
CA GLU A 53 -7.36 -10.01 12.29
C GLU A 53 -6.12 -10.25 13.16
N ARG A 54 -5.65 -11.49 13.25
CA ARG A 54 -4.40 -11.83 13.95
C ARG A 54 -3.19 -11.18 13.29
N ALA A 55 -3.04 -11.34 11.98
CA ALA A 55 -1.96 -10.69 11.21
C ALA A 55 -2.00 -9.17 11.39
N ARG A 56 -3.18 -8.55 11.26
CA ARG A 56 -3.35 -7.10 11.46
C ARG A 56 -2.95 -6.65 12.87
N ARG A 57 -3.28 -7.41 13.92
CA ARG A 57 -2.89 -7.10 15.30
C ARG A 57 -1.40 -7.25 15.55
N MET A 58 -0.75 -8.21 14.90
CA MET A 58 0.69 -8.41 14.98
C MET A 58 1.44 -7.21 14.37
N LEU A 59 0.90 -6.62 13.30
CA LEU A 59 1.59 -5.63 12.48
C LEU A 59 1.28 -4.18 12.85
N ASN A 60 0.05 -3.89 13.29
CA ASN A 60 -0.38 -2.53 13.62
C ASN A 60 0.50 -1.80 14.66
N PRO A 61 1.07 -2.44 15.71
CA PRO A 61 1.91 -1.76 16.70
C PRO A 61 3.02 -0.90 16.07
N GLU A 62 3.68 -1.40 15.02
CA GLU A 62 4.80 -0.70 14.37
C GLU A 62 4.42 0.57 13.63
N PHE A 63 3.15 0.69 13.24
CA PHE A 63 2.65 1.87 12.55
C PHE A 63 2.04 2.91 13.53
N HIS A 64 2.30 2.78 14.83
CA HIS A 64 1.96 3.84 15.80
C HIS A 64 3.00 4.96 15.76
N SER A 65 2.55 6.19 15.97
CA SER A 65 3.40 7.39 15.92
C SER A 65 4.62 7.30 16.82
N ILE A 66 4.52 6.65 17.99
CA ILE A 66 5.63 6.46 18.94
C ILE A 66 6.77 5.63 18.35
N ASN A 67 6.47 4.60 17.55
CA ASN A 67 7.50 3.75 16.93
C ASN A 67 8.06 4.39 15.65
N LEU A 68 7.27 5.22 14.96
CA LEU A 68 7.76 6.01 13.83
C LEU A 68 8.70 7.14 14.29
N GLN A 69 8.48 7.70 15.49
CA GLN A 69 9.33 8.71 16.11
C GLN A 69 10.70 8.18 16.54
N SER A 70 10.79 6.89 16.92
CA SER A 70 12.04 6.26 17.36
C SER A 70 12.97 5.86 16.20
N THR A 71 12.57 6.12 14.95
CA THR A 71 13.45 5.95 13.79
C THR A 71 14.47 7.09 13.82
N ASP A 72 15.70 6.80 14.27
CA ASP A 72 16.66 7.76 14.86
C ASP A 72 17.19 8.87 13.91
N SER A 73 16.73 8.91 12.66
CA SER A 73 16.88 9.99 11.68
C SER A 73 16.30 9.51 10.36
N ILE A 74 15.61 10.38 9.61
CA ILE A 74 15.24 10.07 8.23
C ILE A 74 16.53 10.13 7.41
N ARG A 75 17.24 9.00 7.27
CA ARG A 75 18.44 8.93 6.44
C ARG A 75 18.05 9.05 4.96
N PRO A 76 18.57 10.04 4.22
CA PRO A 76 18.25 10.23 2.81
C PRO A 76 19.05 9.27 1.90
N ASP A 77 19.23 8.01 2.30
CA ASP A 77 19.89 7.01 1.47
C ASP A 77 18.89 6.51 0.40
N ILE A 78 18.77 7.27 -0.69
CA ILE A 78 18.03 6.87 -1.89
C ILE A 78 18.89 5.85 -2.65
N GLN A 79 18.81 4.58 -2.28
CA GLN A 79 19.34 3.53 -3.15
C GLN A 79 18.39 3.28 -4.32
N SER A 80 18.91 3.47 -5.53
CA SER A 80 18.23 3.47 -6.82
C SER A 80 17.82 2.06 -7.30
N ASN A 81 16.93 1.37 -6.59
CA ASN A 81 16.36 0.09 -7.05
C ASN A 81 14.88 0.18 -7.46
N THR A 82 14.36 1.41 -7.61
CA THR A 82 12.97 1.78 -7.95
C THR A 82 12.40 1.08 -9.19
N LEU A 83 13.26 0.71 -10.15
CA LEU A 83 12.84 0.17 -11.46
C LEU A 83 12.51 -1.33 -11.46
N THR A 84 12.93 -2.11 -10.45
CA THR A 84 12.83 -3.57 -10.53
C THR A 84 11.45 -4.12 -10.14
N PHE A 85 10.73 -3.42 -9.26
CA PHE A 85 9.46 -3.93 -8.72
C PHE A 85 8.21 -3.31 -9.39
N SER A 86 8.31 -2.15 -10.03
CA SER A 86 7.22 -1.54 -10.83
C SER A 86 6.72 -2.46 -11.98
N ILE A 87 7.54 -3.45 -12.37
CA ILE A 87 7.18 -4.53 -13.30
C ILE A 87 6.05 -5.44 -12.74
N ILE A 88 5.89 -5.57 -11.42
CA ILE A 88 4.91 -6.51 -10.81
C ILE A 88 3.47 -6.00 -10.95
N ALA A 89 3.24 -4.69 -10.80
CA ALA A 89 1.91 -4.12 -11.02
C ALA A 89 1.48 -4.21 -12.49
N LEU A 90 2.43 -4.10 -13.43
CA LEU A 90 2.19 -4.25 -14.86
C LEU A 90 2.04 -5.72 -15.28
N SER A 91 2.82 -6.64 -14.71
CA SER A 91 2.67 -8.09 -14.95
C SER A 91 1.42 -8.67 -14.30
N ALA A 92 0.82 -7.98 -13.33
CA ALA A 92 -0.53 -8.27 -12.86
C ALA A 92 -1.59 -8.15 -13.99
N PHE A 93 -1.34 -7.34 -15.02
CA PHE A 93 -2.19 -7.20 -16.20
C PHE A 93 -1.78 -8.15 -17.36
N ASP A 94 -0.51 -8.53 -17.44
CA ASP A 94 0.00 -9.52 -18.40
C ASP A 94 0.26 -10.85 -17.68
N GLN A 95 -0.69 -11.80 -17.78
CA GLN A 95 -0.68 -13.14 -17.15
C GLN A 95 0.43 -14.08 -17.66
N SER A 96 1.56 -13.53 -18.08
CA SER A 96 2.76 -14.25 -18.44
C SER A 96 3.35 -14.93 -17.21
N LYS A 97 2.95 -16.18 -16.97
CA LYS A 97 3.35 -17.02 -15.83
C LYS A 97 4.84 -16.95 -15.50
N HIS A 98 5.71 -16.94 -16.53
CA HIS A 98 7.15 -16.85 -16.35
C HIS A 98 7.61 -15.55 -15.66
N ILE A 99 6.94 -14.42 -15.91
CA ILE A 99 7.26 -13.14 -15.27
C ILE A 99 6.93 -13.19 -13.78
N ILE A 100 5.78 -13.79 -13.42
CA ILE A 100 5.37 -13.97 -12.03
C ILE A 100 6.33 -14.92 -11.31
N ASP A 101 6.72 -16.03 -11.96
CA ASP A 101 7.67 -16.99 -11.40
C ASP A 101 9.05 -16.33 -11.15
N ASP A 102 9.56 -15.55 -12.11
CA ASP A 102 10.83 -14.82 -11.97
C ASP A 102 10.77 -13.72 -10.88
N ALA A 103 9.67 -12.97 -10.81
CA ALA A 103 9.46 -11.96 -9.78
C ALA A 103 9.38 -12.59 -8.38
N THR A 104 8.65 -13.71 -8.27
CA THR A 104 8.55 -14.50 -7.03
C THR A 104 9.92 -14.98 -6.59
N LYS A 105 10.75 -15.50 -7.51
CA LYS A 105 12.12 -15.95 -7.21
C LYS A 105 12.98 -14.80 -6.67
N LYS A 106 12.97 -13.64 -7.33
CA LYS A 106 13.76 -12.47 -6.90
C LYS A 106 13.32 -11.92 -5.55
N LEU A 107 12.01 -11.82 -5.32
CA LEU A 107 11.46 -11.39 -4.04
C LEU A 107 11.88 -12.35 -2.92
N ASN A 108 11.76 -13.66 -3.19
CA ASN A 108 12.20 -14.71 -2.28
C ASN A 108 13.69 -14.59 -1.92
N GLU A 109 14.57 -14.46 -2.92
CA GLU A 109 16.01 -14.27 -2.71
C GLU A 109 16.31 -13.01 -1.88
N PHE A 110 15.63 -11.90 -2.16
CA PHE A 110 15.79 -10.65 -1.40
C PHE A 110 15.33 -10.78 0.06
N VAL A 111 14.17 -11.40 0.30
CA VAL A 111 13.63 -11.63 1.65
C VAL A 111 14.55 -12.55 2.44
N ASP A 112 14.96 -13.67 1.84
CA ASP A 112 15.83 -14.65 2.49
C ASP A 112 17.19 -14.01 2.82
N GLN A 113 17.75 -13.21 1.91
CA GLN A 113 18.99 -12.46 2.15
C GLN A 113 18.84 -11.41 3.27
N SER A 114 17.74 -10.67 3.29
CA SER A 114 17.46 -9.66 4.34
C SER A 114 17.37 -10.30 5.73
N ILE A 115 16.71 -11.46 5.83
CA ILE A 115 16.61 -12.25 7.06
C ILE A 115 18.00 -12.76 7.49
N ILE A 116 18.77 -13.31 6.55
CA ILE A 116 20.13 -13.82 6.81
C ILE A 116 21.05 -12.70 7.28
N ASP A 117 21.02 -11.54 6.63
CA ASP A 117 21.87 -10.40 6.98
C ASP A 117 21.51 -9.85 8.35
N ARG A 118 20.22 -9.78 8.72
CA ARG A 118 19.78 -9.38 10.05
C ARG A 118 20.21 -10.39 11.12
N ARG A 119 19.99 -11.69 10.90
CA ARG A 119 20.39 -12.77 11.84
C ARG A 119 21.90 -12.84 12.05
N ASN A 120 22.69 -12.52 11.03
CA ASN A 120 24.16 -12.50 11.09
C ASN A 120 24.75 -11.16 11.56
N GLY A 121 23.91 -10.17 11.92
CA GLY A 121 24.36 -8.86 12.39
C GLY A 121 25.01 -7.99 11.30
N LYS A 122 24.77 -8.29 10.01
CA LYS A 122 25.21 -7.46 8.88
C LYS A 122 24.28 -6.27 8.63
N SER A 123 23.05 -6.33 9.15
CA SER A 123 22.14 -5.20 9.25
C SER A 123 21.68 -5.03 10.70
N SER A 124 21.41 -3.80 11.10
CA SER A 124 20.87 -3.45 12.42
C SER A 124 19.46 -2.89 12.30
N SER A 125 18.78 -2.77 13.44
CA SER A 125 17.53 -2.01 13.52
C SER A 125 17.72 -0.57 13.04
N LEU A 126 16.69 -0.01 12.40
CA LEU A 126 16.64 1.39 11.98
C LEU A 126 16.19 2.34 13.11
N CYS A 127 15.67 1.79 14.21
CA CYS A 127 15.28 2.54 15.39
C CYS A 127 16.13 2.13 16.60
N SER A 128 16.12 2.96 17.63
CA SER A 128 16.81 2.69 18.90
C SER A 128 16.27 1.46 19.65
N GLY A 129 15.15 0.88 19.18
CA GLY A 129 14.54 -0.37 19.64
C GLY A 129 14.46 -1.45 18.55
N GLN A 130 13.46 -2.32 18.64
CA GLN A 130 13.17 -3.31 17.58
C GLN A 130 12.44 -2.64 16.42
N ASP A 131 12.90 -2.87 15.20
CA ASP A 131 12.15 -2.45 14.00
C ASP A 131 11.15 -3.54 13.54
N LEU A 132 10.37 -3.22 12.51
CA LEU A 132 9.40 -4.15 11.93
C LEU A 132 10.02 -5.50 11.55
N LEU A 133 11.25 -5.52 11.02
CA LEU A 133 11.92 -6.76 10.65
C LEU A 133 12.31 -7.57 11.89
N ASP A 134 12.79 -6.92 12.95
CA ASP A 134 13.11 -7.60 14.22
C ASP A 134 11.88 -8.26 14.85
N LEU A 135 10.73 -7.58 14.80
CA LEU A 135 9.48 -8.11 15.33
C LEU A 135 8.95 -9.26 14.49
N LEU A 136 9.00 -9.12 13.17
CA LEU A 136 8.65 -10.20 12.26
C LEU A 136 9.54 -11.41 12.52
N LEU A 137 10.86 -11.22 12.70
CA LEU A 137 11.80 -12.30 13.03
C LEU A 137 11.56 -12.97 14.39
N SER A 138 10.87 -12.29 15.32
CA SER A 138 10.51 -12.85 16.62
C SER A 138 9.24 -13.72 16.58
N ALA A 139 8.47 -13.68 15.49
CA ALA A 139 7.29 -14.51 15.27
C ALA A 139 7.67 -15.93 14.77
N VAL A 140 6.70 -16.83 14.52
CA VAL A 140 6.96 -18.25 14.16
C VAL A 140 7.43 -18.37 12.69
N ASP A 141 8.58 -19.04 12.48
CA ASP A 141 9.42 -19.02 11.26
C ASP A 141 8.72 -19.07 9.89
N GLU A 142 7.68 -19.89 9.68
CA GLU A 142 7.07 -20.06 8.35
C GLU A 142 6.15 -18.87 7.94
N GLN A 143 5.55 -18.19 8.92
CA GLN A 143 4.66 -17.04 8.67
C GLN A 143 5.44 -15.73 8.50
N ILE A 144 6.66 -15.65 9.07
CA ILE A 144 7.52 -14.47 9.01
C ILE A 144 7.81 -14.10 7.56
N ARG A 145 8.22 -15.10 6.78
CA ARG A 145 8.70 -14.91 5.43
C ARG A 145 7.63 -14.33 4.51
N ASP A 146 6.41 -14.86 4.59
CA ASP A 146 5.26 -14.42 3.82
C ASP A 146 4.85 -12.99 4.21
N GLU A 147 4.91 -12.63 5.49
CA GLU A 147 4.64 -11.26 5.94
C GLU A 147 5.75 -10.28 5.52
N VAL A 148 7.04 -10.64 5.65
CA VAL A 148 8.15 -9.80 5.17
C VAL A 148 8.03 -9.56 3.67
N ALA A 149 7.76 -10.60 2.87
CA ALA A 149 7.51 -10.47 1.44
C ALA A 149 6.33 -9.52 1.14
N THR A 150 5.26 -9.63 1.93
CA THR A 150 4.08 -8.76 1.84
C THR A 150 4.43 -7.30 2.10
N PHE A 151 5.24 -7.00 3.12
CA PHE A 151 5.66 -5.62 3.42
C PHE A 151 6.58 -5.03 2.37
N VAL A 152 7.58 -5.81 1.93
CA VAL A 152 8.50 -5.38 0.88
C VAL A 152 7.69 -5.03 -0.37
N LEU A 153 6.78 -5.91 -0.79
CA LEU A 153 5.94 -5.64 -1.96
C LEU A 153 5.04 -4.42 -1.76
N ALA A 154 4.25 -4.42 -0.68
CA ALA A 154 3.22 -3.41 -0.46
C ALA A 154 3.81 -2.01 -0.23
N GLY A 155 4.95 -1.93 0.46
CA GLY A 155 5.62 -0.68 0.79
C GLY A 155 6.51 -0.16 -0.33
N HIS A 156 7.25 -1.03 -1.03
CA HIS A 156 8.23 -0.60 -2.02
C HIS A 156 7.58 -0.02 -3.28
N ASP A 157 6.64 -0.74 -3.88
CA ASP A 157 6.06 -0.34 -5.18
C ASP A 157 5.15 0.87 -5.08
N THR A 158 4.33 0.92 -4.04
CA THR A 158 3.40 2.03 -3.84
C THR A 158 4.16 3.34 -3.58
N THR A 159 5.19 3.29 -2.74
CA THR A 159 6.03 4.46 -2.41
C THR A 159 6.89 4.88 -3.61
N SER A 160 7.49 3.92 -4.32
CA SER A 160 8.28 4.19 -5.54
C SER A 160 7.45 4.87 -6.64
N ASN A 161 6.23 4.37 -6.87
CA ASN A 161 5.29 4.99 -7.79
C ASN A 161 4.93 6.42 -7.35
N LEU A 162 4.61 6.63 -6.07
CA LEU A 162 4.32 7.96 -5.53
C LEU A 162 5.50 8.93 -5.75
N MET A 163 6.73 8.53 -5.42
CA MET A 163 7.90 9.40 -5.60
C MET A 163 8.17 9.72 -7.06
N THR A 164 8.02 8.74 -7.95
CA THR A 164 8.22 8.93 -9.39
C THR A 164 7.26 10.00 -9.93
N TRP A 165 5.97 9.89 -9.61
CA TRP A 165 4.97 10.86 -10.05
C TRP A 165 5.12 12.22 -9.36
N ALA A 166 5.48 12.25 -8.07
CA ALA A 166 5.67 13.50 -7.34
C ALA A 166 6.82 14.30 -7.94
N ILE A 167 7.96 13.67 -8.21
CA ILE A 167 9.11 14.30 -8.87
C ILE A 167 8.72 14.78 -10.26
N TYR A 168 8.03 13.94 -11.04
CA TYR A 168 7.56 14.32 -12.38
C TYR A 168 6.67 15.57 -12.33
N MET A 169 5.70 15.60 -11.41
CA MET A 169 4.80 16.75 -11.24
C MET A 169 5.54 18.01 -10.81
N LEU A 170 6.51 17.90 -9.91
CA LEU A 170 7.33 19.04 -9.48
C LEU A 170 8.19 19.61 -10.62
N ILE A 171 8.75 18.76 -11.48
CA ILE A 171 9.52 19.20 -12.66
C ILE A 171 8.64 19.96 -13.67
N LEU A 172 7.33 19.68 -13.72
CA LEU A 172 6.39 20.37 -14.59
C LEU A 172 5.82 21.67 -14.00
N HIS A 173 6.01 21.91 -12.70
CA HIS A 173 5.41 23.04 -11.98
C HIS A 173 6.49 23.76 -11.15
N ASP A 174 7.29 24.59 -11.81
CA ASP A 174 8.43 25.30 -11.22
C ASP A 174 8.05 26.13 -9.98
N GLU A 175 6.88 26.78 -10.00
CA GLU A 175 6.38 27.57 -8.85
C GLU A 175 6.16 26.69 -7.61
N THR A 176 5.56 25.50 -7.78
CA THR A 176 5.35 24.55 -6.70
C THR A 176 6.66 23.98 -6.19
N LEU A 177 7.60 23.65 -7.09
CA LEU A 177 8.93 23.20 -6.72
C LEU A 177 9.69 24.26 -5.91
N GLN A 178 9.57 25.53 -6.31
CA GLN A 178 10.17 26.64 -5.59
C GLN A 178 9.56 26.79 -4.19
N ALA A 179 8.23 26.69 -4.06
CA ALA A 179 7.55 26.71 -2.76
C ALA A 179 7.99 25.56 -1.84
N CYS A 180 8.16 24.34 -2.36
CA CYS A 180 8.71 23.21 -1.59
C CYS A 180 10.13 23.48 -1.09
N ARG A 181 10.99 24.09 -1.91
CA ARG A 181 12.36 24.45 -1.51
C ARG A 181 12.37 25.50 -0.42
N GLU A 182 11.56 26.55 -0.56
CA GLU A 182 11.42 27.60 0.45
C GLU A 182 10.88 27.04 1.77
N GLU A 183 9.94 26.08 1.72
CA GLU A 183 9.45 25.37 2.89
C GLU A 183 10.57 24.57 3.59
N VAL A 184 11.35 23.80 2.82
CA VAL A 184 12.48 23.03 3.35
C VAL A 184 13.55 23.96 3.95
N ASP A 185 13.94 25.03 3.26
CA ASP A 185 14.96 25.97 3.73
C ASP A 185 14.52 26.69 5.01
N ARG A 186 13.22 26.97 5.13
CA ARG A 186 12.62 27.59 6.32
C ARG A 186 12.63 26.64 7.52
N ILE A 187 12.27 25.37 7.34
CA ILE A 187 12.10 24.40 8.44
C ILE A 187 13.44 23.77 8.82
N LEU A 188 14.21 23.35 7.81
CA LEU A 188 15.47 22.62 7.97
C LEU A 188 16.68 23.54 7.78
N SER A 189 16.59 24.76 8.30
CA SER A 189 17.64 25.77 8.16
C SER A 189 18.99 25.28 8.71
N ASN A 190 20.09 25.78 8.12
CA ASN A 190 21.47 25.53 8.58
C ASN A 190 21.89 24.04 8.64
N GLY A 191 21.30 23.19 7.79
CA GLY A 191 21.64 21.76 7.75
C GLY A 191 21.07 20.96 8.93
N THR A 192 19.99 21.45 9.54
CA THR A 192 19.23 20.71 10.55
C THR A 192 18.83 19.36 9.99
N ILE A 193 19.15 18.30 10.73
CA ILE A 193 18.80 16.94 10.35
C ILE A 193 17.28 16.79 10.50
N PRO A 194 16.55 16.32 9.45
CA PRO A 194 15.11 16.09 9.54
C PRO A 194 14.76 15.12 10.67
N THR A 195 13.71 15.44 11.42
CA THR A 195 13.13 14.59 12.48
C THR A 195 11.64 14.42 12.23
N TYR A 196 11.02 13.46 12.94
CA TYR A 196 9.58 13.23 12.84
C TYR A 196 8.74 14.48 13.17
N GLU A 197 9.19 15.29 14.13
CA GLU A 197 8.48 16.52 14.54
C GLU A 197 8.39 17.55 13.41
N HIS A 198 9.40 17.61 12.53
CA HIS A 198 9.37 18.53 11.40
C HIS A 198 8.33 18.14 10.33
N LEU A 199 7.87 16.88 10.31
CA LEU A 199 6.95 16.40 9.27
C LEU A 199 5.62 17.16 9.27
N SER A 200 5.12 17.56 10.44
CA SER A 200 3.88 18.34 10.54
C SER A 200 4.00 19.76 10.02
N ASP A 201 5.22 20.26 9.82
CA ASP A 201 5.48 21.61 9.32
C ASP A 201 5.65 21.66 7.79
N LEU A 202 5.82 20.51 7.13
CA LEU A 202 6.04 20.36 5.68
C LEU A 202 4.72 20.32 4.89
N GLN A 203 3.88 21.35 5.05
CA GLN A 203 2.52 21.42 4.52
C GLN A 203 2.47 21.47 2.98
N VAL A 204 3.39 22.18 2.34
CA VAL A 204 3.46 22.27 0.87
C VAL A 204 3.85 20.91 0.29
N ILE A 205 4.85 20.26 0.87
CA ILE A 205 5.26 18.91 0.46
C ILE A 205 4.13 17.90 0.70
N GLU A 206 3.45 17.95 1.86
CA GLU A 206 2.29 17.09 2.13
C GLU A 206 1.18 17.29 1.08
N ALA A 207 0.88 18.55 0.73
CA ALA A 207 -0.09 18.86 -0.32
C ALA A 207 0.31 18.29 -1.68
N VAL A 208 1.59 18.38 -2.07
CA VAL A 208 2.12 17.79 -3.31
C VAL A 208 1.96 16.26 -3.30
N LEU A 209 2.26 15.60 -2.17
CA LEU A 209 2.09 14.15 -2.05
C LEU A 209 0.62 13.75 -2.15
N HIS A 210 -0.28 14.47 -1.46
CA HIS A 210 -1.72 14.23 -1.55
C HIS A 210 -2.26 14.43 -2.97
N GLU A 211 -1.86 15.49 -3.64
CA GLU A 211 -2.26 15.76 -5.03
C GLU A 211 -1.70 14.71 -5.99
N THR A 212 -0.47 14.24 -5.75
CA THR A 212 0.12 13.14 -6.51
C THR A 212 -0.66 11.84 -6.31
N ILE A 213 -1.10 11.50 -5.10
CA ILE A 213 -1.95 10.32 -4.86
C ILE A 213 -3.35 10.49 -5.47
N ARG A 214 -3.89 11.71 -5.48
CA ARG A 214 -5.16 12.04 -6.13
C ARG A 214 -5.07 11.75 -7.62
N LEU A 215 -4.03 12.23 -8.28
CA LEU A 215 -3.82 12.06 -9.71
C LEU A 215 -3.29 10.65 -10.07
N TYR A 216 -2.26 10.16 -9.42
CA TYR A 216 -1.55 8.94 -9.81
C TYR A 216 -1.53 7.91 -8.67
N PRO A 217 -2.70 7.43 -8.21
CA PRO A 217 -2.76 6.42 -7.17
C PRO A 217 -2.09 5.12 -7.62
N ALA A 218 -1.23 4.54 -6.78
CA ALA A 218 -0.59 3.25 -7.07
C ALA A 218 -1.58 2.10 -7.27
N ALA A 219 -2.76 2.19 -6.63
CA ALA A 219 -3.89 1.27 -6.82
C ALA A 219 -5.11 2.04 -7.38
N PRO A 220 -5.17 2.27 -8.71
CA PRO A 220 -6.23 3.06 -9.33
C PRO A 220 -7.58 2.33 -9.41
N VAL A 221 -7.53 0.98 -9.37
CA VAL A 221 -8.70 0.11 -9.45
C VAL A 221 -8.50 -1.08 -8.52
N TYR A 222 -9.50 -1.41 -7.73
CA TYR A 222 -9.55 -2.66 -6.99
C TYR A 222 -10.98 -3.21 -6.95
N ALA A 223 -11.10 -4.51 -6.69
CA ALA A 223 -12.36 -5.21 -6.81
C ALA A 223 -12.71 -6.07 -5.59
N ARG A 224 -14.00 -6.37 -5.45
CA ARG A 224 -14.58 -7.31 -4.50
C ARG A 224 -15.55 -8.22 -5.23
N GLN A 225 -15.61 -9.48 -4.83
CA GLN A 225 -16.62 -10.42 -5.33
C GLN A 225 -17.74 -10.52 -4.30
N CYS A 226 -18.97 -10.28 -4.73
CA CYS A 226 -20.15 -10.51 -3.91
C CYS A 226 -20.34 -12.02 -3.70
N ILE A 227 -20.36 -12.47 -2.45
CA ILE A 227 -20.55 -13.87 -2.07
C ILE A 227 -21.93 -14.16 -1.47
N ARG A 228 -22.69 -13.11 -1.15
CA ARG A 228 -24.06 -13.21 -0.64
C ARG A 228 -24.89 -12.09 -1.22
N GLU A 229 -26.03 -12.45 -1.79
CA GLU A 229 -26.96 -11.47 -2.34
C GLU A 229 -27.39 -10.43 -1.31
N HIS A 230 -27.41 -9.18 -1.73
CA HIS A 230 -27.89 -8.07 -0.90
C HIS A 230 -28.28 -6.88 -1.77
N THR A 231 -28.91 -5.89 -1.15
CA THR A 231 -29.14 -4.59 -1.77
C THR A 231 -28.04 -3.64 -1.32
N LEU A 232 -27.38 -3.02 -2.29
CA LEU A 232 -26.46 -1.92 -2.09
C LEU A 232 -27.27 -0.61 -2.07
N SER A 233 -27.03 0.22 -1.07
CA SER A 233 -27.76 1.47 -0.88
C SER A 233 -26.83 2.63 -0.58
N ASN A 234 -27.19 3.82 -1.06
CA ASN A 234 -26.52 5.03 -0.64
C ASN A 234 -26.91 5.43 0.79
N SER A 235 -26.17 6.37 1.37
CA SER A 235 -26.34 6.78 2.78
C SER A 235 -27.76 7.21 3.15
N ASN A 236 -28.52 7.77 2.20
CA ASN A 236 -29.89 8.24 2.40
C ASN A 236 -30.97 7.23 1.97
N GLY A 237 -30.58 6.05 1.47
CA GLY A 237 -31.49 4.98 1.04
C GLY A 237 -32.30 5.27 -0.24
N THR A 238 -32.02 6.37 -0.93
CA THR A 238 -32.71 6.81 -2.15
C THR A 238 -32.32 5.98 -3.37
N LEU A 239 -31.09 5.48 -3.40
CA LEU A 239 -30.59 4.56 -4.41
C LEU A 239 -30.52 3.17 -3.80
N GLN A 240 -31.15 2.19 -4.45
CA GLN A 240 -31.14 0.79 -4.04
C GLN A 240 -30.87 -0.09 -5.25
N ILE A 241 -29.82 -0.89 -5.18
CA ILE A 241 -29.37 -1.74 -6.28
C ILE A 241 -29.23 -3.15 -5.76
N PHE A 242 -30.00 -4.09 -6.32
CA PHE A 242 -29.85 -5.51 -5.99
C PHE A 242 -28.55 -6.05 -6.58
N ILE A 243 -27.73 -6.68 -5.74
CA ILE A 243 -26.44 -7.27 -6.10
C ILE A 243 -26.54 -8.80 -5.97
N PRO A 244 -26.62 -9.53 -7.10
CA PRO A 244 -26.57 -10.99 -7.08
C PRO A 244 -25.23 -11.54 -6.59
N VAL A 245 -25.24 -12.77 -6.09
CA VAL A 245 -24.01 -13.55 -5.83
C VAL A 245 -23.17 -13.63 -7.11
N ASN A 246 -21.84 -13.61 -6.95
CA ASN A 246 -20.83 -13.60 -8.02
C ASN A 246 -20.75 -12.31 -8.83
N THR A 247 -21.44 -11.24 -8.42
CA THR A 247 -21.21 -9.91 -8.99
C THR A 247 -19.84 -9.39 -8.56
N MET A 248 -19.03 -8.96 -9.53
CA MET A 248 -17.77 -8.30 -9.27
C MET A 248 -18.00 -6.80 -9.12
N ILE A 249 -17.80 -6.29 -7.91
CA ILE A 249 -17.80 -4.86 -7.63
C ILE A 249 -16.41 -4.32 -7.90
N VAL A 250 -16.31 -3.31 -8.77
CA VAL A 250 -15.06 -2.64 -9.14
C VAL A 250 -15.11 -1.21 -8.63
N ILE A 251 -14.13 -0.83 -7.82
CA ILE A 251 -13.97 0.53 -7.32
C ILE A 251 -12.83 1.17 -8.10
N ASN A 252 -13.11 2.31 -8.74
CA ASN A 252 -12.14 3.05 -9.53
C ASN A 252 -11.80 4.37 -8.83
N THR A 253 -10.78 4.33 -7.97
CA THR A 253 -10.29 5.50 -7.23
C THR A 253 -9.72 6.56 -8.17
N TYR A 254 -9.09 6.14 -9.27
CA TYR A 254 -8.53 7.08 -10.26
C TYR A 254 -9.58 8.03 -10.85
N VAL A 255 -10.77 7.51 -11.16
CA VAL A 255 -11.91 8.31 -11.63
C VAL A 255 -12.51 9.10 -10.48
N LEU A 256 -12.74 8.47 -9.33
CA LEU A 256 -13.33 9.12 -8.15
C LEU A 256 -12.54 10.36 -7.71
N HIS A 257 -11.21 10.26 -7.70
CA HIS A 257 -10.30 11.33 -7.32
C HIS A 257 -10.29 12.53 -8.30
N ARG A 258 -10.90 12.41 -9.49
CA ARG A 258 -10.91 13.41 -10.56
C ARG A 258 -12.28 14.02 -10.86
N ARG A 259 -13.32 13.59 -10.16
CA ARG A 259 -14.65 14.17 -10.37
C ARG A 259 -14.66 15.59 -9.80
N GLU A 260 -15.12 16.55 -10.61
CA GLU A 260 -15.20 17.96 -10.22
C GLU A 260 -16.14 18.24 -9.05
N GLU A 261 -17.08 17.32 -8.78
CA GLU A 261 -18.04 17.40 -7.69
C GLU A 261 -17.40 17.23 -6.29
N TYR A 262 -16.11 16.84 -6.21
CA TYR A 262 -15.37 16.56 -4.99
C TYR A 262 -14.02 17.28 -4.96
#